data_AF-A0A4R6YET4-F1
#
_entry.id   AF-A0A4R6YET4-F1
#
_cell.length_a   1.000
_cell.length_b   1.000
_cell.length_c   1.000
_cell.angle_alpha   90.00
_cell.angle_beta   90.00
_cell.angle_gamma   90.00
#
_symmetry.space_group_name_H-M   'P 1'
#
loop_
_entity.id
_entity.type
_entity.pdbx_description
1 polymer ?
#
loop_
_entity_poly.entity_id
_entity_poly.type
_entity_poly.pdbx_seq_one_letter_code
_entity_poly.pdbx_strand_id
1 'polypeptide(L)' 'MKVFVVMGNDFPAAVFTTEQAAQLCCEEESAKNEKRKRDGYGAIYWRVYSFDLQGELGEDVKFSAVAALREAR' A
#
# COMPACT_ATOMS: atom_id res chain seq x y z
N MET A 1 -7.11 -9.91 13.17
CA MET A 1 -6.94 -8.43 13.12
C MET A 1 -7.30 -7.95 11.72
N LYS A 2 -7.99 -6.82 11.54
CA LYS A 2 -8.31 -6.30 10.20
C LYS A 2 -7.30 -5.23 9.79
N VAL A 3 -6.81 -5.30 8.56
CA VAL A 3 -5.96 -4.25 7.95
C VAL A 3 -6.55 -3.81 6.62
N PHE A 4 -6.21 -2.57 6.25
CA PHE A 4 -6.71 -1.91 5.06
C PHE A 4 -5.52 -1.51 4.20
N VAL A 5 -5.44 -2.07 3.00
CA VAL A 5 -4.31 -1.87 2.08
C VAL A 5 -4.78 -0.98 0.93
N VAL A 6 -4.04 0.09 0.66
CA VAL A 6 -4.28 0.98 -0.48
C VAL A 6 -3.38 0.53 -1.61
N MET A 7 -3.98 0.12 -2.73
CA MET A 7 -3.25 -0.34 -3.92
C MET A 7 -3.79 0.32 -5.19
N GLY A 8 -2.87 0.65 -6.09
CA GLY A 8 -3.17 0.94 -7.49
C GLY A 8 -3.30 -0.37 -8.29
N ASN A 9 -3.27 -0.28 -9.62
CA ASN A 9 -3.35 -1.48 -10.49
C ASN A 9 -2.29 -2.53 -10.13
N ASP A 10 -1.03 -2.11 -10.00
CA ASP A 10 0.11 -3.01 -9.77
C ASP A 10 1.06 -2.53 -8.65
N PHE A 11 0.69 -1.47 -7.92
CA PHE A 11 1.58 -0.82 -6.96
C PHE A 11 0.92 -0.64 -5.58
N PRO A 12 1.50 -1.20 -4.49
CA PRO A 12 1.07 -0.87 -3.14
C PRO A 12 1.47 0.56 -2.78
N ALA A 13 0.56 1.31 -2.17
CA ALA A 13 0.87 2.61 -1.57
C ALA A 13 1.19 2.47 -0.08
N ALA A 14 0.26 1.91 0.69
CA ALA A 14 0.36 1.85 2.14
C ALA A 14 -0.60 0.83 2.77
N VAL A 15 -0.34 0.47 4.02
CA VAL A 15 -1.17 -0.42 4.85
C VAL A 15 -1.56 0.32 6.12
N PHE A 16 -2.83 0.22 6.52
CA PHE A 16 -3.40 0.89 7.68
C PHE A 16 -4.17 -0.08 8.58
N THR A 17 -4.25 0.26 9.86
CA THR A 17 -5.06 -0.45 10.85
C THR A 17 -6.51 0.06 10.91
N THR A 18 -6.80 1.20 10.28
CA THR A 18 -8.15 1.80 10.24
C THR A 18 -8.58 2.09 8.80
N GLU A 19 -9.86 1.86 8.51
CA GLU A 19 -10.44 2.08 7.18
C GLU A 19 -10.39 3.55 6.78
N GLN A 20 -10.68 4.44 7.72
CA GLN A 20 -10.73 5.88 7.48
C GLN A 20 -9.36 6.44 7.04
N ALA A 21 -8.26 5.96 7.65
CA ALA A 21 -6.92 6.39 7.25
C ALA A 21 -6.54 5.86 5.86
N ALA A 22 -6.94 4.61 5.54
CA ALA A 22 -6.73 4.05 4.21
C ALA A 22 -7.53 4.80 3.14
N GLN A 23 -8.77 5.19 3.44
CA GLN A 23 -9.61 5.93 2.52
C GLN A 23 -9.04 7.33 2.23
N LEU A 24 -8.57 8.04 3.27
CA LEU A 24 -7.90 9.32 3.10
C LEU A 24 -6.66 9.21 2.18
N CYS A 25 -5.82 8.20 2.42
CA CYS A 25 -4.66 7.92 1.58
C CYS A 25 -5.06 7.61 0.12
N CYS A 26 -6.12 6.81 -0.08
CA CYS A 26 -6.63 6.47 -1.40
C CYS A 26 -7.10 7.71 -2.19
N GLU A 27 -7.73 8.67 -1.51
CA GLU A 27 -8.16 9.94 -2.09
C GLU A 27 -6.97 10.84 -2.46
N GLU A 28 -5.98 10.94 -1.57
CA GLU A 28 -4.75 11.68 -1.84
C GLU A 28 -3.99 11.13 -3.06
N GLU A 29 -3.82 9.81 -3.14
CA GLU A 29 -3.18 9.15 -4.28
C GLU A 29 -3.98 9.31 -5.58
N SER A 30 -5.31 9.27 -5.49
CA SER A 30 -6.19 9.56 -6.62
C SER A 30 -6.04 11.01 -7.11
N ALA A 31 -5.96 11.98 -6.20
CA ALA A 31 -5.74 13.38 -6.53
C ALA A 31 -4.37 13.61 -7.19
N LYS A 32 -3.32 12.95 -6.69
CA LYS A 32 -1.98 12.98 -7.33
C LYS A 32 -2.03 12.38 -8.75
N ASN A 33 -2.83 11.34 -8.95
CA ASN A 33 -2.97 10.67 -10.25
C ASN A 33 -3.73 11.52 -11.28
N GLU A 34 -4.66 12.40 -10.88
CA GLU A 34 -5.30 13.35 -11.81
C GLU A 34 -4.28 14.26 -12.51
N LYS A 35 -3.19 14.62 -11.82
CA LYS A 35 -2.08 15.35 -12.43
C LYS A 35 -1.40 14.51 -13.52
N ARG A 36 -1.15 13.22 -13.25
CA ARG A 36 -0.50 12.30 -14.22
C ARG A 36 -1.36 12.05 -15.45
N LYS A 37 -2.69 11.92 -15.28
CA LYS A 37 -3.64 11.80 -16.40
C LYS A 37 -3.56 13.02 -17.32
N ARG A 38 -3.49 14.22 -16.76
CA ARG A 38 -3.35 15.47 -17.52
C ARG A 38 -2.06 15.50 -18.35
N ASP A 39 -0.99 14.93 -17.81
CA ASP A 39 0.32 14.84 -18.46
C ASP A 39 0.39 13.68 -19.49
N GLY A 40 -0.72 13.00 -19.79
CA GLY A 40 -0.81 11.95 -20.80
C GLY A 40 -0.36 10.56 -20.33
N TYR A 41 -0.08 10.39 -19.03
CA TYR A 41 0.25 9.07 -18.47
C TYR A 41 -1.01 8.26 -18.18
N GLY A 42 -0.87 6.92 -18.22
CA GLY A 42 -1.96 5.98 -17.90
C GLY A 42 -2.53 6.22 -16.51
N ALA A 43 -3.86 6.11 -16.39
CA ALA A 43 -4.58 6.28 -15.14
C ALA A 43 -4.29 5.14 -14.16
N ILE A 44 -3.81 5.46 -12.96
CA ILE A 44 -3.77 4.51 -11.84
C ILE A 44 -5.12 4.52 -11.11
N TYR A 45 -5.76 3.36 -10.96
CA TYR A 45 -6.99 3.26 -10.19
C TYR A 45 -6.68 2.81 -8.77
N TRP A 46 -6.66 3.78 -7.85
CA TRP A 46 -6.44 3.51 -6.44
C TRP A 46 -7.69 2.96 -5.78
N ARG A 47 -7.53 1.93 -4.94
CA ARG A 47 -8.60 1.31 -4.17
C ARG A 47 -8.10 0.87 -2.79
N VAL A 48 -9.03 0.84 -1.84
CA VAL A 48 -8.83 0.25 -0.52
C VAL A 48 -9.31 -1.21 -0.55
N TYR A 49 -8.47 -2.12 -0.07
CA TYR A 49 -8.78 -3.53 0.10
C TYR A 49 -8.67 -3.88 1.58
N SER A 50 -9.65 -4.59 2.11
CA SER A 50 -9.63 -5.03 3.49
C SER A 50 -9.23 -6.49 3.61
N PHE A 51 -8.34 -6.81 4.55
CA PHE A 51 -7.88 -8.16 4.81
C PHE A 51 -8.06 -8.52 6.28
N ASP A 52 -8.61 -9.70 6.52
CA ASP A 52 -8.63 -10.31 7.84
C ASP A 52 -7.34 -11.10 8.05
N LEU A 53 -6.44 -10.56 8.87
CA LEU A 53 -5.23 -11.26 9.29
C LEU A 53 -5.61 -12.33 10.31
N GLN A 54 -5.39 -13.59 9.91
CA GLN A 54 -5.45 -14.75 10.77
C GLN A 54 -4.03 -15.05 11.30
N GLY A 55 -3.85 -14.94 12.61
CA GLY A 55 -2.57 -15.18 13.29
C GLY A 55 -2.38 -14.26 14.50
N GLU A 56 -1.66 -14.75 15.50
CA GLU A 56 -1.06 -13.88 16.52
C GLU A 56 0.05 -13.08 15.83
N LEU A 57 0.15 -11.77 16.11
CA LEU A 57 1.26 -10.94 15.64
C LEU A 57 2.56 -11.52 16.22
N GLY A 58 3.19 -12.44 15.48
CA GLY A 58 4.53 -12.90 15.78
C GLY A 58 5.43 -11.68 15.81
N GLU A 59 6.07 -11.48 16.95
CA GLU A 59 7.01 -10.41 17.27
C GLU A 59 7.89 -10.05 16.05
N ASP A 60 7.73 -8.82 15.55
CA ASP A 60 8.66 -8.10 14.68
C ASP A 60 9.35 -8.92 13.56
N VAL A 61 8.71 -9.04 12.39
CA VAL A 61 9.48 -9.25 11.15
C VAL A 61 10.17 -7.93 10.80
N LYS A 62 11.34 -7.69 11.41
CA LYS A 62 12.24 -6.60 11.00
C LYS A 62 12.79 -6.93 9.61
N PHE A 63 12.13 -6.45 8.56
CA PHE A 63 12.75 -6.38 7.23
C PHE A 63 13.87 -5.34 7.28
N SER A 64 15.05 -5.78 7.72
CA SER A 64 16.28 -5.02 7.54
C SER A 64 16.69 -5.08 6.08
N ALA A 65 16.83 -3.92 5.43
CA ALA A 65 17.37 -3.79 4.08
C ALA A 65 18.76 -4.45 3.92
N VAL A 66 19.47 -4.69 5.03
CA VAL A 66 20.77 -5.38 5.05
C VAL A 66 20.64 -6.88 4.74
N ALA A 67 19.50 -7.52 5.06
CA ALA A 67 19.29 -8.94 4.79
C ALA A 67 19.06 -9.22 3.30
N ALA A 68 18.31 -8.36 2.61
CA ALA A 68 18.01 -8.50 1.18
C ALA A 68 19.25 -8.39 0.27
N LEU A 69 20.29 -7.66 0.71
CA LEU A 69 21.53 -7.49 -0.06
C LEU A 69 22.51 -8.67 0.05
N ARG A 70 22.32 -9.60 1.01
CA ARG A 70 23.22 -10.75 1.19
C ARG A 70 22.90 -11.94 0.28
N GLU A 71 21.69 -12.05 -0.22
CA GLU A 71 21.29 -13.16 -1.12
C GLU A 71 21.59 -12.88 -2.60
N ALA A 72 22.07 -11.68 -2.93
CA ALA A 72 22.40 -11.27 -4.29
C ALA A 72 23.89 -11.46 -4.68
N ARG A 73 24.64 -12.33 -3.98
CA ARG A 73 26.07 -12.57 -4.25
C ARG A 73 26.40 -14.03 -4.50
#